data_AF-A0A6I3KJ44-F1
#
_entry.id   AF-A0A6I3KJ44-F1
#
_cell.length_a   1.000
_cell.length_b   1.000
_cell.length_c   1.000
_cell.angle_alpha   90.00
_cell.angle_beta   90.00
_cell.angle_gamma   90.00
#
_symmetry.space_group_name_H-M   'P 1'
#
loop_
_entity.id
_entity.type
_entity.pdbx_description
1 polymer ?
#
loop_
_entity_poly.entity_id
_entity_poly.type
_entity_poly.pdbx_seq_one_letter_code
_entity_poly.pdbx_strand_id
1 'polypeptide(L)'
;MSKYGMGLIRSARLTRRQLILFALISAVLNGVVTACVGAWLAQTYSTQQTRRKSVETLANLIYDRRTRAGMVVSSMRRNAPPDEIQFRKRAYDEAYVDWNKNILLNLFVIREVGGDLKFTVLEKSFEDDLVATMADIDRCLTKAYDKKLAGEDAVPILDGCRMAQMHQFVLDCGATFTDELYKLTRLSFSPFSNAKTERKRLADINIKANCTRPPEPPASPTPSAPVTGAVATPATATPAQQQPPAKPP
;
A
#
# COMPACT_ATOMS: atom_id res chain seq x y z
N MET A 1 -10.79 -33.26 51.87
CA MET A 1 -9.35 -33.61 52.00
C MET A 1 -9.17 -35.08 51.63
N SER A 2 -8.55 -35.36 50.48
CA SER A 2 -8.40 -36.73 49.95
C SER A 2 -7.36 -37.52 50.74
N LYS A 3 -7.77 -38.63 51.37
CA LYS A 3 -6.93 -39.53 52.20
C LYS A 3 -5.91 -40.36 51.41
N TYR A 4 -5.88 -40.25 50.07
CA TYR A 4 -5.04 -41.09 49.20
C TYR A 4 -3.67 -40.49 48.82
N GLY A 5 -3.38 -39.23 49.20
CA GLY A 5 -2.13 -38.57 48.78
C GLY A 5 -0.87 -38.98 49.55
N MET A 6 -0.98 -39.43 50.82
CA MET A 6 0.19 -39.68 51.66
C MET A 6 0.83 -41.07 51.49
N GLY A 7 0.15 -42.02 50.84
CA GLY A 7 0.67 -43.39 50.67
C GLY A 7 1.84 -43.49 49.66
N LEU A 8 1.79 -42.71 48.58
CA LEU A 8 2.77 -42.76 47.48
C LEU A 8 4.16 -42.23 47.87
N ILE A 9 4.24 -41.32 48.85
CA ILE A 9 5.51 -40.73 49.29
C ILE A 9 6.30 -41.72 50.16
N ARG A 10 5.62 -42.58 50.93
CA ARG A 10 6.27 -43.57 51.80
C ARG A 10 6.84 -44.77 51.04
N SER A 11 6.26 -45.15 49.90
CA SER A 11 6.73 -46.28 49.09
C SER A 11 8.00 -45.99 48.27
N ALA A 12 8.36 -44.71 48.05
CA ALA A 12 9.43 -44.35 47.13
C ALA A 12 10.85 -44.26 47.75
N ARG A 13 11.02 -44.35 49.08
CA ARG A 13 12.32 -44.17 49.78
C ARG A 13 13.16 -42.98 49.27
N LEU A 14 12.53 -41.91 48.81
CA LEU A 14 13.24 -40.72 48.34
C LEU A 14 13.84 -39.99 49.55
N THR A 15 15.15 -39.76 49.50
CA THR A 15 15.86 -39.01 50.53
C THR A 15 15.47 -37.53 50.48
N ARG A 16 15.54 -36.81 51.61
CA ARG A 16 15.25 -35.36 51.69
C ARG A 16 16.03 -34.54 50.64
N ARG A 17 17.26 -34.97 50.32
CA ARG A 17 18.10 -34.36 49.27
C ARG A 17 17.49 -34.48 47.88
N GLN A 18 16.90 -35.62 47.54
CA GLN A 18 16.23 -35.83 46.24
C GLN A 18 14.98 -34.98 46.09
N LEU A 19 14.22 -34.77 47.18
CA LEU A 19 13.04 -33.88 47.15
C LEU A 19 13.43 -32.40 46.91
N ILE A 20 14.48 -31.92 47.58
CA ILE A 20 14.98 -30.55 47.36
C ILE A 20 15.49 -30.38 45.94
N LEU A 21 16.28 -31.35 45.44
CA LEU A 21 16.79 -31.31 44.07
C LEU A 21 15.65 -31.31 43.04
N PHE A 22 14.63 -32.15 43.22
CA PHE A 22 13.47 -32.19 42.33
C PHE A 22 12.70 -30.86 42.32
N ALA A 23 12.51 -30.24 43.49
CA ALA A 23 11.86 -28.93 43.59
C ALA A 23 12.68 -27.83 42.88
N LEU A 24 14.00 -27.82 43.04
CA LEU A 24 14.88 -26.88 42.35
C LEU A 24 14.87 -27.08 40.83
N ILE A 25 14.96 -28.33 40.35
CA ILE A 25 14.88 -28.64 38.91
C ILE A 25 13.53 -28.21 38.35
N SER A 26 12.43 -28.51 39.06
CA SER A 26 11.08 -28.11 38.63
C SER A 26 10.94 -26.59 38.56
N ALA A 27 11.48 -25.86 39.55
CA ALA A 27 11.47 -24.39 39.55
C ALA A 27 12.27 -23.81 38.38
N VAL A 28 13.46 -24.36 38.11
CA VAL A 28 14.31 -23.94 36.97
C VAL A 28 13.61 -24.24 35.64
N LEU A 29 13.07 -25.44 35.46
CA LEU A 29 12.36 -25.82 34.23
C LEU A 29 11.12 -24.94 34.00
N ASN A 30 10.31 -24.70 35.03
CA ASN A 30 9.16 -23.79 34.93
C ASN A 30 9.59 -22.36 34.62
N GLY A 31 10.69 -21.88 35.21
CA GLY A 31 11.27 -20.57 34.90
C GLY A 31 11.70 -20.46 33.43
N VAL A 32 12.42 -21.46 32.91
CA VAL A 32 12.86 -21.51 31.50
C VAL A 32 11.66 -21.57 30.56
N VAL A 33 10.70 -22.48 30.79
CA VAL A 33 9.50 -22.60 29.96
C VAL A 33 8.71 -21.29 29.96
N THR A 34 8.52 -20.67 31.12
CA THR A 34 7.80 -19.38 31.25
C THR A 34 8.54 -18.26 30.51
N ALA A 35 9.87 -18.19 30.64
CA ALA A 35 10.68 -17.19 29.93
C ALA A 35 10.64 -17.39 28.41
N CYS A 36 10.76 -18.63 27.93
CA CYS A 36 10.69 -18.95 26.50
C CYS A 36 9.31 -18.62 25.92
N VAL A 37 8.22 -19.02 26.60
CA VAL A 37 6.85 -18.69 26.16
C VAL A 37 6.60 -17.19 26.24
N GLY A 38 7.07 -16.52 27.29
CA GLY A 38 6.96 -15.07 27.44
C GLY A 38 7.67 -14.30 26.33
N ALA A 39 8.92 -14.65 26.03
CA ALA A 39 9.69 -14.05 24.94
C ALA A 39 9.04 -14.30 23.58
N TRP A 40 8.58 -15.53 23.33
CA TRP A 40 7.89 -15.89 22.09
C TRP A 40 6.57 -15.12 21.91
N LEU A 41 5.75 -15.01 22.96
CA LEU A 41 4.52 -14.22 22.93
C LEU A 41 4.83 -12.74 22.69
N ALA A 42 5.80 -12.16 23.41
CA ALA A 42 6.18 -10.76 23.26
C ALA A 42 6.63 -10.45 21.82
N GLN A 43 7.49 -11.30 21.24
CA GLN A 43 7.92 -11.16 19.85
C GLN A 43 6.77 -11.33 18.86
N THR A 44 5.85 -12.26 19.13
CA THR A 44 4.68 -12.51 18.29
C THR A 44 3.74 -11.29 18.29
N TYR A 45 3.47 -10.69 19.46
CA TYR A 45 2.63 -9.50 19.56
C TYR A 45 3.28 -8.27 18.93
N SER A 46 4.58 -8.04 19.14
CA SER A 46 5.27 -6.90 18.55
C SER A 46 5.26 -6.95 17.03
N THR A 47 5.53 -8.13 16.44
CA THR A 47 5.48 -8.34 14.99
C THR A 47 4.08 -8.04 14.43
N GLN A 48 3.03 -8.49 15.11
CA GLN A 48 1.66 -8.24 14.68
C GLN A 48 1.25 -6.78 14.78
N GLN A 49 1.66 -6.10 15.84
CA GLN A 49 1.41 -4.68 16.01
C GLN A 49 2.09 -3.88 14.89
N THR A 50 3.34 -4.21 14.55
CA THR A 50 4.05 -3.60 13.42
C THR A 50 3.30 -3.81 12.12
N ARG A 51 2.89 -5.05 11.81
CA ARG A 51 2.12 -5.37 10.59
C ARG A 51 0.82 -4.60 10.49
N ARG A 52 0.05 -4.53 11.58
CA ARG A 52 -1.20 -3.75 11.62
C ARG A 52 -0.95 -2.28 11.35
N LYS A 53 0.02 -1.69 12.04
CA LYS A 53 0.39 -0.30 11.86
C LYS A 53 0.81 -0.03 10.41
N SER A 54 1.54 -0.94 9.79
CA SER A 54 1.94 -0.81 8.38
C SER A 54 0.74 -0.88 7.42
N VAL A 55 -0.23 -1.77 7.65
CA VAL A 55 -1.47 -1.82 6.86
C VAL A 55 -2.30 -0.54 7.06
N GLU A 56 -2.39 -0.03 8.29
CA GLU A 56 -3.06 1.24 8.60
C GLU A 56 -2.37 2.43 7.90
N THR A 57 -1.03 2.47 7.89
CA THR A 57 -0.28 3.49 7.15
C THR A 57 -0.56 3.41 5.65
N LEU A 58 -0.57 2.21 5.06
CA LEU A 58 -0.94 2.01 3.66
C LEU A 58 -2.36 2.51 3.36
N ALA A 59 -3.33 2.16 4.21
CA ALA A 59 -4.70 2.64 4.07
C ALA A 59 -4.76 4.17 4.09
N ASN A 60 -4.13 4.81 5.08
CA ASN A 60 -4.08 6.26 5.20
C ASN A 60 -3.48 6.93 3.95
N LEU A 61 -2.42 6.36 3.38
CA LEU A 61 -1.80 6.89 2.16
C LEU A 61 -2.75 6.81 0.94
N ILE A 62 -3.46 5.69 0.77
CA ILE A 62 -4.45 5.53 -0.31
C ILE A 62 -5.60 6.53 -0.14
N TYR A 63 -6.16 6.59 1.07
CA TYR A 63 -7.30 7.46 1.38
C TYR A 63 -6.98 8.94 1.31
N ASP A 64 -5.83 9.38 1.84
CA ASP A 64 -5.42 10.78 1.81
C ASP A 64 -5.27 11.24 0.36
N ARG A 65 -4.51 10.49 -0.45
CA ARG A 65 -4.29 10.83 -1.86
C ARG A 65 -5.59 10.87 -2.66
N ARG A 66 -6.48 9.88 -2.50
CA ARG A 66 -7.80 9.86 -3.14
C ARG A 66 -8.69 11.03 -2.70
N THR A 67 -8.69 11.34 -1.41
CA THR A 67 -9.50 12.45 -0.86
C THR A 67 -9.03 13.79 -1.40
N ARG A 68 -7.72 14.04 -1.42
CA ARG A 68 -7.14 15.26 -1.98
C ARG A 68 -7.39 15.37 -3.48
N ALA A 69 -7.28 14.29 -4.24
CA ALA A 69 -7.70 14.24 -5.64
C ALA A 69 -9.17 14.68 -5.79
N GLY A 70 -10.07 14.10 -4.98
CA GLY A 70 -11.49 14.46 -4.93
C GLY A 70 -11.74 15.95 -4.68
N MET A 71 -10.97 16.54 -3.76
CA MET A 71 -11.07 17.97 -3.47
C MET A 71 -10.66 18.83 -4.66
N VAL A 72 -9.61 18.45 -5.41
CA VAL A 72 -9.15 19.15 -6.62
C VAL A 72 -10.22 19.07 -7.73
N VAL A 73 -10.74 17.87 -8.00
CA VAL A 73 -11.82 17.66 -8.98
C VAL A 73 -13.05 18.49 -8.62
N SER A 74 -13.46 18.46 -7.35
CA SER A 74 -14.61 19.22 -6.85
C SER A 74 -14.42 20.73 -7.05
N SER A 75 -13.23 21.28 -6.77
CA SER A 75 -12.97 22.71 -6.99
C SER A 75 -12.98 23.11 -8.46
N MET A 76 -12.48 22.27 -9.36
CA MET A 76 -12.54 22.54 -10.79
C MET A 76 -13.98 22.53 -11.32
N ARG A 77 -14.78 21.52 -10.93
CA ARG A 77 -16.17 21.35 -11.38
C ARG A 77 -17.08 22.51 -10.98
N ARG A 78 -16.89 23.07 -9.79
CA ARG A 78 -17.66 24.23 -9.31
C ARG A 78 -17.08 25.58 -9.76
N ASN A 79 -16.08 25.55 -10.63
CA ASN A 79 -15.38 26.75 -11.09
C ASN A 79 -14.86 27.64 -9.93
N ALA A 80 -14.23 27.01 -8.94
CA ALA A 80 -13.67 27.72 -7.79
C ALA A 80 -12.59 28.75 -8.21
N PRO A 81 -12.32 29.75 -7.35
CA PRO A 81 -11.22 30.70 -7.56
C PRO A 81 -9.87 30.01 -7.83
N PRO A 82 -9.01 30.58 -8.69
CA PRO A 82 -7.77 29.93 -9.12
C PRO A 82 -6.79 29.67 -7.96
N ASP A 83 -6.76 30.54 -6.97
CA ASP A 83 -5.99 30.39 -5.73
C ASP A 83 -6.43 29.16 -4.93
N GLU A 84 -7.75 28.91 -4.82
CA GLU A 84 -8.26 27.72 -4.15
C GLU A 84 -7.85 26.43 -4.90
N ILE A 85 -7.95 26.44 -6.23
CA ILE A 85 -7.57 25.28 -7.06
C ILE A 85 -6.06 25.00 -6.93
N GLN A 86 -5.22 26.05 -6.96
CA GLN A 86 -3.77 25.93 -6.75
C GLN A 86 -3.43 25.38 -5.37
N PHE A 87 -4.09 25.87 -4.32
CA PHE A 87 -3.90 25.38 -2.96
C PHE A 87 -4.24 23.89 -2.84
N ARG A 88 -5.40 23.47 -3.35
CA ARG A 88 -5.82 22.06 -3.34
C ARG A 88 -4.89 21.18 -4.18
N LYS A 89 -4.42 21.67 -5.33
CA LYS A 89 -3.46 20.95 -6.17
C LYS A 89 -2.13 20.74 -5.47
N ARG A 90 -1.60 21.77 -4.79
CA ARG A 90 -0.38 21.63 -3.98
C ARG A 90 -0.53 20.58 -2.89
N ALA A 91 -1.64 20.61 -2.15
CA ALA A 91 -1.92 19.59 -1.14
C ALA A 91 -2.00 18.18 -1.74
N TYR A 92 -2.59 18.03 -2.92
CA TYR A 92 -2.59 16.77 -3.65
C TYR A 92 -1.17 16.31 -4.03
N ASP A 93 -0.34 17.22 -4.53
CA ASP A 93 1.03 16.92 -4.97
C ASP A 93 1.92 16.49 -3.80
N GLU A 94 1.72 17.06 -2.61
CA GLU A 94 2.36 16.59 -1.38
C GLU A 94 1.99 15.13 -1.07
N ALA A 95 0.70 14.77 -1.16
CA ALA A 95 0.26 13.39 -0.95
C ALA A 95 0.74 12.44 -2.05
N TYR A 96 0.87 12.90 -3.30
CA TYR A 96 1.48 12.16 -4.39
C TYR A 96 2.97 11.86 -4.10
N VAL A 97 3.72 12.86 -3.63
CA VAL A 97 5.13 12.67 -3.26
C VAL A 97 5.26 11.71 -2.09
N ASP A 98 4.43 11.84 -1.06
CA ASP A 98 4.45 10.96 0.10
C ASP A 98 4.11 9.50 -0.28
N TRP A 99 3.10 9.32 -1.14
CA TRP A 99 2.78 8.02 -1.72
C TRP A 99 4.00 7.37 -2.41
N ASN A 100 4.66 8.12 -3.30
CA ASN A 100 5.78 7.59 -4.08
C ASN A 100 7.03 7.30 -3.23
N LYS A 101 7.25 8.06 -2.16
CA LYS A 101 8.34 7.77 -1.20
C LYS A 101 8.10 6.45 -0.46
N ASN A 102 6.83 6.11 -0.20
CA ASN A 102 6.46 4.96 0.62
C ASN A 102 6.03 3.73 -0.18
N ILE A 103 5.86 3.82 -1.51
CA ILE A 103 5.35 2.71 -2.34
C ILE A 103 6.18 1.42 -2.18
N LEU A 104 7.52 1.51 -2.21
CA LEU A 104 8.39 0.35 -2.06
C LEU A 104 8.32 -0.26 -0.65
N LEU A 105 8.22 0.60 0.37
CA LEU A 105 8.04 0.13 1.76
C LEU A 105 6.71 -0.60 1.91
N ASN A 106 5.65 -0.09 1.28
CA ASN A 106 4.34 -0.71 1.29
C ASN A 106 4.32 -2.07 0.57
N LEU A 107 5.10 -2.24 -0.51
CA LEU A 107 5.26 -3.56 -1.15
C LEU A 107 5.91 -4.58 -0.21
N PHE A 108 6.91 -4.18 0.59
CA PHE A 108 7.48 -5.08 1.60
C PHE A 108 6.47 -5.47 2.68
N VAL A 109 5.60 -4.54 3.09
CA VAL A 109 4.51 -4.82 4.03
C VAL A 109 3.54 -5.84 3.44
N ILE A 110 3.13 -5.67 2.18
CA ILE A 110 2.24 -6.62 1.49
C ILE A 110 2.87 -8.00 1.45
N ARG A 111 4.16 -8.09 1.12
CA ARG A 111 4.91 -9.36 1.11
C ARG A 111 5.00 -9.97 2.51
N GLU A 112 5.29 -9.17 3.53
CA GLU A 112 5.40 -9.67 4.91
C GLU A 112 4.06 -10.19 5.45
N VAL A 113 2.97 -9.47 5.20
CA VAL A 113 1.61 -9.84 5.63
C VAL A 113 1.07 -11.01 4.81
N GLY A 114 1.31 -11.02 3.50
CA GLY A 114 0.92 -12.10 2.60
C GLY A 114 1.61 -13.44 2.92
N GLY A 115 2.88 -13.40 3.36
CA GLY A 115 3.71 -14.59 3.52
C GLY A 115 3.68 -15.44 2.23
N ASP A 116 3.58 -16.77 2.34
CA ASP A 116 3.60 -17.67 1.15
C ASP A 116 2.36 -17.64 0.24
N LEU A 117 1.46 -16.65 0.39
CA LEU A 117 0.50 -16.39 -0.69
C LEU A 117 1.32 -16.14 -1.95
N LYS A 118 0.97 -16.75 -3.08
CA LYS A 118 1.68 -16.52 -4.35
C LYS A 118 1.73 -15.01 -4.60
N PHE A 119 2.87 -14.40 -4.24
CA PHE A 119 3.07 -12.96 -4.15
C PHE A 119 2.60 -12.24 -5.41
N THR A 120 2.73 -12.95 -6.53
CA THR A 120 2.28 -12.57 -7.87
C THR A 120 0.85 -12.07 -7.95
N VAL A 121 -0.09 -12.51 -7.11
CA VAL A 121 -1.51 -12.11 -7.28
C VAL A 121 -1.87 -10.84 -6.49
N LEU A 122 -1.45 -10.76 -5.22
CA LEU A 122 -1.65 -9.57 -4.40
C LEU A 122 -0.85 -8.39 -4.93
N GLU A 123 0.41 -8.64 -5.29
CA GLU A 123 1.30 -7.63 -5.87
C GLU A 123 0.76 -7.15 -7.21
N LYS A 124 0.28 -8.07 -8.07
CA LYS A 124 -0.37 -7.71 -9.32
C LYS A 124 -1.61 -6.83 -9.10
N SER A 125 -2.52 -7.22 -8.21
CA SER A 125 -3.74 -6.43 -7.96
C SER A 125 -3.41 -5.04 -7.39
N PHE A 126 -2.32 -4.92 -6.64
CA PHE A 126 -1.85 -3.65 -6.13
C PHE A 126 -1.17 -2.80 -7.20
N GLU A 127 -0.21 -3.35 -7.94
CA GLU A 127 0.60 -2.64 -8.92
C GLU A 127 -0.13 -2.39 -10.25
N ASP A 128 -0.68 -3.44 -10.86
CA ASP A 128 -1.30 -3.38 -12.19
C ASP A 128 -2.67 -2.71 -12.16
N ASP A 129 -3.41 -2.81 -11.06
CA ASP A 129 -4.77 -2.26 -10.97
C ASP A 129 -4.83 -0.98 -10.13
N LEU A 130 -4.50 -1.04 -8.83
CA LEU A 130 -4.65 0.10 -7.92
C LEU A 130 -3.65 1.23 -8.22
N VAL A 131 -2.35 0.93 -8.24
CA VAL A 131 -1.28 1.91 -8.52
C VAL A 131 -1.45 2.49 -9.92
N ALA A 132 -1.70 1.65 -10.92
CA ALA A 132 -1.92 2.11 -12.29
C ALA A 132 -3.13 3.06 -12.39
N THR A 133 -4.25 2.75 -11.74
CA THR A 133 -5.43 3.63 -11.75
C THR A 133 -5.15 4.97 -11.04
N MET A 134 -4.39 4.95 -9.93
CA MET A 134 -3.96 6.19 -9.27
C MET A 134 -3.02 7.02 -10.17
N ALA A 135 -2.16 6.38 -10.96
CA ALA A 135 -1.32 7.06 -11.94
C ALA A 135 -2.15 7.72 -13.05
N ASP A 136 -3.25 7.09 -13.49
CA ASP A 136 -4.15 7.68 -14.48
C ASP A 136 -4.95 8.85 -13.92
N ILE A 137 -5.31 8.79 -12.63
CA ILE A 137 -5.83 9.95 -11.90
C ILE A 137 -4.82 11.11 -11.92
N ASP A 138 -3.53 10.89 -11.67
CA ASP A 138 -2.51 11.94 -11.72
C ASP A 138 -2.42 12.61 -13.08
N ARG A 139 -2.38 11.79 -14.14
CA ARG A 139 -2.27 12.24 -15.53
C ARG A 139 -3.49 13.08 -15.90
N CYS A 140 -4.68 12.63 -15.50
CA CYS A 140 -5.90 13.36 -15.78
C CYS A 140 -5.98 14.68 -15.01
N LEU A 141 -5.66 14.65 -13.70
CA LEU A 141 -5.68 15.84 -12.85
C LEU A 141 -4.72 16.90 -13.34
N THR A 142 -3.50 16.52 -13.73
CA THR A 142 -2.51 17.46 -14.27
C THR A 142 -3.03 18.10 -15.56
N LYS A 143 -3.52 17.31 -16.52
CA LYS A 143 -4.09 17.84 -17.77
C LYS A 143 -5.26 18.80 -17.55
N ALA A 144 -6.18 18.42 -16.66
CA ALA A 144 -7.34 19.25 -16.32
C ALA A 144 -6.92 20.55 -15.61
N TYR A 145 -5.92 20.47 -14.74
CA TYR A 145 -5.34 21.62 -14.03
C TYR A 145 -4.66 22.60 -14.98
N ASP A 146 -3.82 22.12 -15.90
CA ASP A 146 -3.12 22.97 -16.87
C ASP A 146 -4.11 23.73 -17.76
N LYS A 147 -5.17 23.04 -18.20
CA LYS A 147 -6.27 23.63 -18.96
C LYS A 147 -7.03 24.67 -18.16
N LYS A 148 -7.25 24.40 -16.87
CA LYS A 148 -7.88 25.37 -15.97
C LYS A 148 -7.04 26.64 -15.81
N LEU A 149 -5.72 26.51 -15.68
CA LEU A 149 -4.80 27.64 -15.59
C LEU A 149 -4.75 28.47 -16.89
N ALA A 150 -4.97 27.84 -18.04
CA ALA A 150 -5.12 28.52 -19.32
C ALA A 150 -6.47 29.26 -19.48
N GLY A 151 -7.35 29.22 -18.46
CA GLY A 151 -8.67 29.84 -18.51
C GLY A 151 -9.72 29.01 -19.26
N GLU A 152 -9.40 27.78 -19.65
CA GLU A 152 -10.32 26.87 -20.31
C GLU A 152 -11.17 26.06 -19.30
N ASP A 153 -12.26 25.45 -19.77
CA ASP A 153 -13.06 24.54 -18.96
C ASP A 153 -12.35 23.18 -18.80
N ALA A 154 -12.13 22.77 -17.55
CA ALA A 154 -11.48 21.53 -17.20
C ALA A 154 -12.46 20.34 -17.10
N VAL A 155 -13.77 20.61 -16.99
CA VAL A 155 -14.80 19.59 -16.79
C VAL A 155 -14.83 18.53 -17.91
N PRO A 156 -14.75 18.89 -19.20
CA PRO A 156 -14.74 17.91 -20.28
C PRO A 156 -13.59 16.91 -20.19
N ILE A 157 -12.42 17.34 -19.69
CA ILE A 157 -11.25 16.47 -19.51
C ILE A 157 -11.51 15.50 -18.35
N LEU A 158 -11.98 16.00 -17.21
CA LEU A 158 -12.28 15.19 -16.03
C LEU A 158 -13.35 14.13 -16.33
N ASP A 159 -14.37 14.49 -17.11
CA ASP A 159 -15.44 13.59 -17.52
C ASP A 159 -14.95 12.59 -18.57
N GLY A 160 -14.14 13.02 -19.54
CA GLY A 160 -13.48 12.13 -20.51
C GLY A 160 -12.58 11.08 -19.85
N CYS A 161 -11.90 11.42 -18.76
CA CYS A 161 -11.13 10.46 -17.97
C CYS A 161 -11.99 9.56 -17.07
N ARG A 162 -13.29 9.86 -16.91
CA ARG A 162 -14.19 9.18 -15.96
C ARG A 162 -13.70 9.29 -14.51
N MET A 163 -13.27 10.48 -14.09
CA MET A 163 -12.71 10.72 -12.75
C MET A 163 -13.58 10.19 -11.61
N ALA A 164 -14.92 10.29 -11.73
CA ALA A 164 -15.84 9.74 -10.74
C ALA A 164 -15.71 8.20 -10.59
N GLN A 165 -15.60 7.48 -11.71
CA GLN A 165 -15.46 6.02 -11.71
C GLN A 165 -14.10 5.59 -11.16
N MET A 166 -13.02 6.29 -11.54
CA MET A 166 -11.68 5.99 -11.01
C MET A 166 -11.59 6.27 -9.51
N HIS A 167 -12.17 7.36 -9.02
CA HIS A 167 -12.21 7.65 -7.57
C HIS A 167 -13.03 6.63 -6.78
N GLN A 168 -14.10 6.09 -7.38
CA GLN A 168 -14.89 5.04 -6.76
C GLN A 168 -14.13 3.71 -6.77
N PHE A 169 -13.49 3.35 -7.88
CA PHE A 169 -12.64 2.18 -7.96
C PHE A 169 -11.51 2.20 -6.91
N VAL A 170 -10.78 3.32 -6.80
CA VAL A 170 -9.70 3.45 -5.78
C VAL A 170 -10.25 3.35 -4.36
N LEU A 171 -11.48 3.81 -4.11
CA LEU A 171 -12.14 3.62 -2.82
C LEU A 171 -12.44 2.15 -2.55
N ASP A 172 -13.14 1.49 -3.48
CA ASP A 172 -13.64 0.13 -3.27
C ASP A 172 -12.50 -0.88 -3.23
N CYS A 173 -11.56 -0.76 -4.18
CA CYS A 173 -10.36 -1.58 -4.18
C CYS A 173 -9.46 -1.25 -2.99
N GLY A 174 -9.17 0.03 -2.70
CA GLY A 174 -8.32 0.41 -1.58
C GLY A 174 -8.87 -0.05 -0.23
N ALA A 175 -10.19 0.08 -0.03
CA ALA A 175 -10.87 -0.40 1.18
C ALA A 175 -10.78 -1.92 1.30
N THR A 176 -11.16 -2.65 0.24
CA THR A 176 -11.15 -4.11 0.23
C THR A 176 -9.74 -4.65 0.43
N PHE A 177 -8.76 -4.09 -0.28
CA PHE A 177 -7.37 -4.53 -0.23
C PHE A 177 -6.79 -4.36 1.18
N THR A 178 -7.00 -3.20 1.81
CA THR A 178 -6.47 -2.92 3.14
C THR A 178 -7.21 -3.69 4.24
N ASP A 179 -8.52 -3.89 4.13
CA ASP A 179 -9.30 -4.73 5.06
C ASP A 179 -8.87 -6.21 5.00
N GLU A 180 -8.70 -6.75 3.80
CA GLU A 180 -8.23 -8.14 3.64
C GLU A 180 -6.79 -8.31 4.14
N LEU A 181 -5.88 -7.37 3.87
CA LEU A 181 -4.56 -7.37 4.49
C LEU A 181 -4.64 -7.30 6.02
N TYR A 182 -5.52 -6.46 6.57
CA TYR A 182 -5.70 -6.35 8.01
C TYR A 182 -6.18 -7.68 8.62
N LYS A 183 -7.12 -8.37 7.98
CA LYS A 183 -7.58 -9.72 8.40
C LYS A 183 -6.45 -10.75 8.39
N LEU A 184 -5.50 -10.65 7.46
CA LEU A 184 -4.32 -11.51 7.39
C LEU A 184 -3.31 -11.25 8.53
N THR A 185 -3.34 -10.08 9.16
CA THR A 185 -2.56 -9.79 10.39
C THR A 185 -3.16 -10.44 11.66
N ARG A 186 -4.34 -11.07 11.60
CA ARG A 186 -4.92 -11.69 12.81
C ARG A 186 -4.21 -12.99 13.15
N LEU A 187 -3.71 -13.09 14.39
CA LEU A 187 -3.09 -14.30 14.95
C LEU A 187 -4.01 -15.51 14.80
N SER A 188 -3.44 -16.62 14.35
CA SER A 188 -4.05 -17.95 14.42
C SER A 188 -3.32 -18.73 15.50
N PHE A 189 -3.95 -18.94 16.66
CA PHE A 189 -3.33 -19.70 17.75
C PHE A 189 -3.37 -21.22 17.52
N SER A 190 -4.10 -21.68 16.50
CA SER A 190 -4.12 -23.10 16.11
C SER A 190 -3.19 -23.33 14.91
N PRO A 191 -1.96 -23.84 15.13
CA PRO A 191 -1.02 -24.17 14.05
C PRO A 191 -1.52 -25.30 13.15
N PHE A 192 -2.51 -26.08 13.59
CA PHE A 192 -3.09 -27.20 12.85
C PHE A 192 -4.38 -26.85 12.11
N SER A 193 -4.85 -25.60 12.18
CA SER A 193 -6.06 -25.20 11.48
C SER A 193 -5.77 -24.75 10.04
N ASN A 194 -6.59 -25.21 9.09
CA ASN A 194 -6.62 -24.69 7.72
C ASN A 194 -7.13 -23.24 7.64
N ALA A 195 -7.45 -22.60 8.77
CA ALA A 195 -8.03 -21.27 8.85
C ALA A 195 -7.13 -20.17 8.27
N LYS A 196 -5.81 -20.34 8.30
CA LYS A 196 -4.88 -19.38 7.66
C LYS A 196 -4.97 -19.49 6.14
N THR A 197 -4.92 -20.70 5.60
CA THR A 197 -5.03 -20.97 4.16
C THR A 197 -6.39 -20.52 3.60
N GLU A 198 -7.48 -20.76 4.34
CA GLU A 198 -8.81 -20.33 3.92
C GLU A 198 -8.94 -18.80 3.92
N ARG A 199 -8.45 -18.10 4.96
CA ARG A 199 -8.42 -16.63 4.97
C ARG A 199 -7.62 -16.06 3.80
N LYS A 200 -6.48 -16.67 3.47
CA LYS A 200 -5.65 -16.29 2.33
C LYS A 200 -6.41 -16.46 1.00
N ARG A 201 -7.12 -17.57 0.82
CA ARG A 201 -7.94 -17.85 -0.37
C ARG A 201 -9.11 -16.87 -0.48
N LEU A 202 -9.82 -16.59 0.62
CA LEU A 202 -10.92 -15.63 0.63
C LEU A 202 -10.44 -14.21 0.33
N ALA A 203 -9.31 -13.80 0.90
CA ALA A 203 -8.69 -12.52 0.60
C ALA A 203 -8.38 -12.38 -0.90
N ASP A 204 -7.81 -13.40 -1.53
CA ASP A 204 -7.54 -13.41 -2.98
C ASP A 204 -8.81 -13.25 -3.82
N ILE A 205 -9.87 -13.99 -3.48
CA ILE A 205 -11.17 -13.90 -4.17
C ILE A 205 -11.77 -12.50 -4.02
N ASN A 206 -11.81 -11.98 -2.79
CA ASN A 206 -12.40 -10.68 -2.48
C ASN A 206 -11.63 -9.54 -3.15
N ILE A 207 -10.29 -9.60 -3.12
CA ILE A 207 -9.44 -8.61 -3.78
C ILE A 207 -9.67 -8.64 -5.29
N LYS A 208 -9.63 -9.81 -5.93
CA LYS A 208 -9.90 -9.91 -7.38
C LYS A 208 -11.27 -9.35 -7.75
N ALA A 209 -12.29 -9.64 -6.96
CA ALA A 209 -13.65 -9.18 -7.23
C ALA A 209 -13.78 -7.64 -7.19
N ASN A 210 -13.00 -6.95 -6.35
CA ASN A 210 -13.14 -5.50 -6.13
C ASN A 210 -11.99 -4.67 -6.73
N CYS A 211 -10.86 -5.28 -7.04
CA CYS A 211 -9.66 -4.63 -7.58
C CYS A 211 -9.42 -4.93 -9.05
N THR A 212 -10.38 -5.50 -9.78
CA THR A 212 -10.25 -5.61 -11.23
C THR A 212 -10.48 -4.24 -11.87
N ARG A 213 -9.45 -3.68 -12.50
CA ARG A 213 -9.53 -2.37 -13.14
C ARG A 213 -10.64 -2.31 -14.19
N PRO A 214 -11.46 -1.25 -14.23
CA PRO A 214 -12.45 -1.09 -15.28
C PRO A 214 -11.76 -0.95 -16.65
N PRO A 215 -12.36 -1.49 -17.74
CA PRO A 215 -11.74 -1.48 -19.06
C PRO A 215 -11.38 -0.05 -19.47
N GLU A 216 -10.19 0.11 -20.04
CA GLU A 216 -9.69 1.38 -20.54
C GLU A 216 -10.64 1.90 -21.63
N PRO A 217 -10.91 3.22 -21.69
CA PRO A 217 -11.69 3.76 -22.79
C PRO A 217 -10.97 3.45 -24.11
N PRO A 218 -11.70 3.22 -25.22
CA PRO A 218 -11.06 3.16 -26.52
C PRO A 218 -10.24 4.44 -26.72
N ALA A 219 -8.97 4.28 -27.13
CA ALA A 219 -8.09 5.40 -27.37
C ALA A 219 -8.79 6.40 -28.29
N SER A 220 -8.92 7.66 -27.84
CA SER A 220 -9.46 8.71 -28.70
C SER A 220 -8.68 8.71 -30.01
N PRO A 221 -9.37 8.77 -31.17
CA PRO A 221 -8.71 8.69 -32.47
C PRO A 221 -7.59 9.74 -32.49
N THR A 222 -6.37 9.27 -32.68
CA THR A 222 -5.21 10.15 -32.77
C THR A 222 -5.51 11.17 -33.87
N PRO A 223 -5.46 12.48 -33.60
CA PRO A 223 -5.61 13.47 -34.66
C PRO A 223 -4.61 13.10 -35.74
N SER A 224 -5.12 12.75 -36.93
CA SER A 224 -4.27 12.39 -38.06
C SER A 224 -3.26 13.52 -38.22
N ALA A 225 -1.97 13.17 -38.12
CA ALA A 225 -0.91 14.16 -38.23
C ALA A 225 -1.18 15.02 -39.48
N PRO A 226 -1.12 16.35 -39.38
CA PRO A 226 -1.16 17.18 -40.57
C PRO A 226 -0.07 16.67 -41.51
N VAL A 227 -0.44 16.25 -42.71
CA VAL A 227 0.52 15.90 -43.76
C VAL A 227 1.20 17.21 -44.15
N THR A 228 2.23 17.60 -43.39
CA THR A 228 3.12 18.69 -43.73
C THR A 228 4.04 18.19 -44.84
N GLY A 229 3.55 18.25 -46.07
CA GLY A 229 4.40 18.29 -47.26
C GLY A 229 5.17 19.60 -47.29
N ALA A 230 6.20 19.72 -46.45
CA ALA A 230 7.17 20.81 -46.53
C ALA A 230 8.34 20.34 -47.40
N VAL A 231 8.37 20.83 -48.64
CA VAL A 231 9.52 20.76 -49.55
C VAL A 231 10.73 21.38 -48.83
N ALA A 232 11.80 20.59 -48.69
CA ALA A 232 13.04 21.04 -48.08
C ALA A 232 13.74 22.08 -48.97
N THR A 233 13.83 23.32 -48.50
CA THR A 233 14.72 24.33 -49.08
C THR A 233 16.13 24.12 -48.50
N PRO A 234 17.20 24.08 -49.31
CA PRO A 234 18.57 23.90 -48.81
C PRO A 234 19.00 25.10 -47.96
N ALA A 235 19.51 24.84 -46.76
CA ALA A 235 20.04 25.84 -45.85
C ALA A 235 21.41 26.36 -46.32
N THR A 236 21.50 27.68 -46.48
CA THR A 236 22.75 28.43 -46.70
C THR A 236 23.59 28.38 -45.42
N ALA A 237 24.87 28.03 -45.54
CA ALA A 237 25.82 27.93 -44.45
C ALA A 237 26.11 29.31 -43.80
N THR A 238 25.94 29.40 -42.48
CA THR A 238 26.33 30.56 -41.67
C THR A 238 27.78 30.40 -41.19
N PRO A 239 28.62 31.46 -41.21
CA PRO A 239 30.02 31.40 -40.78
C PRO A 239 30.19 31.23 -39.26
N ALA A 240 31.26 30.53 -38.87
CA ALA A 240 31.66 30.25 -37.51
C ALA A 240 31.90 31.53 -36.68
N GLN A 241 31.27 31.61 -35.50
CA GLN A 241 31.58 32.62 -34.48
C GLN A 241 32.79 32.20 -33.64
N GLN A 242 33.79 33.07 -33.60
CA GLN A 242 34.99 32.97 -32.77
C GLN A 242 34.66 33.06 -31.28
N GLN A 243 35.26 32.14 -30.52
CA GLN A 243 35.18 32.02 -29.07
C GLN A 243 36.16 33.01 -28.42
N PRO A 244 35.74 33.86 -27.46
CA PRO A 244 36.65 34.75 -26.74
C PRO A 244 37.47 34.00 -25.66
N PRO A 245 38.71 34.45 -25.37
CA PRO A 245 39.65 33.73 -24.52
C PRO A 245 39.29 33.79 -23.03
N ALA A 246 39.61 32.69 -22.35
CA ALA A 246 39.46 32.49 -20.92
C ALA A 246 40.32 33.47 -20.10
N LYS A 247 39.75 33.96 -19.00
CA LYS A 247 40.42 34.83 -18.03
C LYS A 247 41.19 33.95 -17.01
N PRO A 248 42.49 34.17 -16.77
CA PRO A 248 43.31 33.42 -15.80
C PRO A 248 43.15 33.99 -14.36
N PRO A 249 43.73 33.33 -13.33
CA PRO A 249 43.14 33.04 -12.01
C PRO A 249 42.98 34.22 -11.06
#